data_AF-A0A519UBT4-F1
#
_entry.id   AF-A0A519UBT4-F1
#
_cell.length_a   1.000
_cell.length_b   1.000
_cell.length_c   1.000
_cell.angle_alpha   90.00
_cell.angle_beta   90.00
_cell.angle_gamma   90.00
#
_symmetry.space_group_name_H-M   'P 1'
#
loop_
_entity.id
_entity.type
_entity.pdbx_description
1 polymer ?
#
loop_
_entity_poly.entity_id
_entity_poly.type
_entity_poly.pdbx_seq_one_letter_code
_entity_poly.pdbx_strand_id
1 'polypeptide(L)' 'MNENIGRLYKIANKPTRRVIGLMSGTSVDGLDVALCEFSGTGLDSSINLVEFATVPYG' A
#
# COMPACT_ATOMS: atom_id res chain seq x y z
N MET A 1 6.14 24.78 9.55
CA MET A 1 6.24 23.33 9.22
C MET A 1 5.95 23.20 7.74
N ASN A 2 6.72 22.43 6.97
CA ASN A 2 6.39 22.17 5.56
C ASN A 2 5.04 21.43 5.48
N GLU A 3 4.09 21.93 4.68
CA GLU A 3 2.73 21.39 4.60
C GLU A 3 2.69 19.93 4.13
N ASN A 4 3.60 19.55 3.23
CA ASN A 4 3.73 18.17 2.76
C ASN A 4 4.17 17.24 3.89
N ILE A 5 5.12 17.68 4.73
CA ILE A 5 5.55 16.91 5.91
C ILE A 5 4.39 16.77 6.90
N GLY A 6 3.64 17.85 7.14
CA GLY A 6 2.46 17.81 8.02
C GLY A 6 1.39 16.83 7.54
N ARG A 7 1.14 16.77 6.22
CA ARG A 7 0.20 15.81 5.61
C ARG A 7 0.68 14.37 5.76
N LEU A 8 1.96 14.10 5.49
CA LEU A 8 2.54 12.77 5.64
C LEU A 8 2.48 12.30 7.10
N TYR A 9 2.81 13.19 8.04
CA TYR A 9 2.72 12.90 9.48
C TYR A 9 1.30 12.52 9.91
N LYS A 10 0.27 13.22 9.41
CA LYS A 10 -1.14 12.88 9.68
C LYS A 10 -1.53 11.52 9.10
N ILE A 11 -1.01 11.16 7.91
CA ILE A 11 -1.29 9.86 7.28
C ILE A 11 -0.62 8.73 8.06
N ALA A 12 0.64 8.91 8.46
CA ALA A 12 1.41 7.90 9.19
C ALA A 12 0.82 7.56 10.56
N ASN A 13 0.21 8.54 11.25
CA ASN A 13 -0.40 8.35 12.57
C ASN A 13 -1.83 7.81 12.54
N LYS A 14 -2.40 7.48 11.38
CA LYS A 14 -3.74 6.86 11.33
C LYS A 14 -3.68 5.43 11.90
N PRO A 15 -4.69 5.01 12.68
CA PRO A 15 -4.75 3.65 13.24
C PRO A 15 -4.77 2.58 12.14
N THR A 16 -5.39 2.91 11.00
CA THR A 16 -5.39 2.10 9.78
C THR A 16 -4.97 2.96 8.60
N ARG A 17 -4.07 2.45 7.75
CA ARG A 17 -3.65 3.09 6.51
C ARG A 17 -3.97 2.19 5.31
N ARG A 18 -4.48 2.80 4.23
CA ARG A 18 -4.57 2.13 2.93
C ARG A 18 -3.25 2.29 2.19
N VAL A 19 -2.73 1.18 1.67
CA VAL A 19 -1.47 1.10 0.94
C VAL A 19 -1.74 0.34 -0.35
N ILE A 20 -1.21 0.83 -1.46
CA ILE A 20 -1.23 0.11 -2.73
C ILE A 20 0.15 -0.53 -2.92
N GLY A 21 0.19 -1.86 -2.99
CA GLY A 21 1.35 -2.62 -3.40
C GLY A 21 1.35 -2.82 -4.91
N LEU A 22 2.50 -2.61 -5.54
CA LEU A 22 2.71 -2.83 -6.97
C LEU A 22 3.86 -3.81 -7.15
N MET A 23 3.66 -4.85 -7.96
CA MET A 23 4.69 -5.84 -8.26
C MET A 23 4.72 -6.13 -9.77
N SER A 24 5.90 -6.03 -10.37
CA SER A 24 6.16 -6.47 -11.74
C SER A 24 7.05 -7.70 -11.69
N GLY A 25 6.49 -8.86 -12.06
CA GLY A 25 7.25 -10.09 -12.18
C GLY A 25 8.24 -10.02 -13.34
N THR A 26 9.33 -10.79 -13.25
CA THR A 26 10.34 -10.88 -14.33
C THR A 26 9.81 -11.53 -15.61
N SER A 27 8.62 -12.14 -15.57
CA SER A 27 7.96 -12.65 -16.77
C SER A 27 7.41 -11.53 -17.65
N VAL A 28 7.21 -10.33 -17.09
CA VAL A 28 6.75 -9.14 -17.82
C VAL A 28 5.41 -9.39 -18.54
N ASP A 29 4.50 -10.13 -17.89
CA ASP A 29 3.16 -10.40 -18.43
C ASP A 29 2.10 -9.41 -17.90
N GLY A 30 2.36 -8.79 -16.74
CA GLY A 30 1.48 -7.81 -16.13
C GLY A 30 2.01 -7.18 -14.85
N LEU A 31 1.28 -6.18 -14.37
CA LEU A 31 1.47 -5.47 -13.10
C LEU A 31 0.45 -5.96 -12.08
N ASP A 32 0.91 -6.61 -11.03
CA ASP A 32 0.07 -6.96 -9.89
C ASP A 32 -0.16 -5.73 -9.01
N VAL A 33 -1.42 -5.50 -8.66
CA VAL A 33 -1.88 -4.36 -7.87
C VAL A 33 -2.68 -4.89 -6.68
N ALA A 34 -2.19 -4.63 -5.47
CA ALA A 34 -2.85 -5.03 -4.22
C ALA A 34 -3.24 -3.78 -3.41
N LEU A 35 -4.54 -3.58 -3.15
CA LEU A 35 -4.99 -2.60 -2.17
C LEU A 35 -5.09 -3.28 -0.82
N CYS A 36 -4.32 -2.80 0.15
CA CYS A 36 -4.23 -3.37 1.48
C CYS A 36 -4.54 -2.33 2.56
N GLU A 37 -5.16 -2.77 3.65
CA GLU A 37 -5.30 -2.02 4.89
C GLU A 37 -4.30 -2.53 5.91
N PHE A 38 -3.49 -1.62 6.44
CA PHE A 38 -2.49 -1.90 7.46
C PHE A 38 -2.88 -1.24 8.77
N SER A 39 -2.84 -2.00 9.85
CA SER A 39 -2.97 -1.50 11.22
C SER A 39 -1.80 -2.00 12.08
N GLY A 40 -1.58 -1.35 13.22
CA GLY A 40 -0.41 -1.67 14.06
C GLY A 40 0.93 -1.25 13.43
N THR A 41 2.01 -1.62 14.11
CA THR A 41 3.38 -1.26 13.74
C THR A 41 4.35 -2.37 14.15
N GLY A 42 5.45 -2.54 13.40
CA GLY A 42 6.46 -3.54 13.73
C GLY A 42 5.88 -4.96 13.69
N LEU A 43 6.17 -5.75 14.73
CA LEU A 43 5.68 -7.13 14.85
C LEU A 43 4.18 -7.22 15.08
N ASP A 44 3.55 -6.15 15.60
CA ASP A 44 2.10 -6.07 15.83
C ASP A 44 1.34 -5.59 14.59
N SER A 45 1.99 -5.57 13.42
CA SER A 45 1.34 -5.14 12.18
C SER A 45 0.33 -6.19 11.71
N SER A 46 -0.90 -5.75 11.45
CA SER A 46 -1.93 -6.55 10.80
C SER A 46 -2.20 -6.00 9.40
N ILE A 47 -2.44 -6.92 8.46
CA ILE A 47 -2.65 -6.60 7.04
C ILE A 47 -3.93 -7.28 6.59
N ASN A 48 -4.81 -6.51 5.96
CA ASN A 48 -6.00 -7.00 5.28
C ASN A 48 -5.92 -6.68 3.79
N LEU A 49 -6.00 -7.69 2.93
CA LEU A 49 -6.10 -7.49 1.48
C LEU A 49 -7.54 -7.08 1.16
N VAL A 50 -7.72 -5.86 0.64
CA VAL A 50 -9.02 -5.30 0.30
C VAL A 50 -9.40 -5.66 -1.13
N GLU A 51 -8.46 -5.53 -2.07
CA GLU A 51 -8.68 -5.81 -3.50
C GLU A 51 -7.36 -6.22 -4.16
N PHE A 52 -7.45 -7.06 -5.19
CA PHE A 52 -6.31 -7.48 -5.98
C PHE A 52 -6.66 -7.56 -7.46
N ALA A 53 -5.81 -7.02 -8.32
CA ALA A 53 -5.91 -7.17 -9.75
C ALA A 53 -4.53 -7.30 -10.40
N THR A 54 -4.44 -8.09 -11.46
CA THR A 54 -3.30 -8.08 -12.39
C THR A 54 -3.70 -7.28 -13.61
N VAL A 55 -2.96 -6.22 -13.91
CA VAL A 55 -3.16 -5.40 -15.11
C VAL A 55 -2.17 -5.89 -16.17
N PRO A 56 -2.61 -6.42 -17.31
CA PRO A 56 -1.70 -6.91 -18.34
C PRO A 56 -0.85 -5.76 -18.90
N TYR A 57 0.39 -6.05 -19.28
CA TYR A 57 1.17 -5.11 -20.09
C TYR A 57 0.60 -5.09 -21.51
N GLY A 58 0.51 -3.88 -22.07
CA GLY A 58 -0.03 -3.64 -23.42
C GLY A 58 0.96 -3.91 -24.53
#